data_AF-A0A7J8H3Y7-F1
#
_entry.id   AF-A0A7J8H3Y7-F1
#
_cell.length_a   1.000
_cell.length_b   1.000
_cell.length_c   1.000
_cell.angle_alpha   90.00
_cell.angle_beta   90.00
_cell.angle_gamma   90.00
#
_symmetry.space_group_name_H-M   'P 1'
#
loop_
_entity.id
_entity.type
_entity.pdbx_description
1 polymer ?
#
loop_
_entity_poly.entity_id
_entity_poly.type
_entity_poly.pdbx_seq_one_letter_code
_entity_poly.pdbx_strand_id
1 'polypeptide(L)'
;MNPIPAPLPPDIPSFNLIGDSLSFDFKDTDMKRLSMEIEKEKVEYMEKSKHLQEQLNELKTEIEALKLKERETALDILHNENSDRGGTSSKHNTIKKLTLQSAKSRVAFFEEL
;
A
#
# COMPACT_ATOMS: atom_id res chain seq x y z
N MET A 1 -16.43 19.14 66.46
CA MET A 1 -17.71 19.51 65.83
C MET A 1 -17.41 20.03 64.44
N ASN A 2 -17.47 19.17 63.41
CA ASN A 2 -17.31 19.61 62.01
C ASN A 2 -18.67 19.98 61.44
N PRO A 3 -18.80 21.08 60.67
CA PRO A 3 -20.08 21.45 60.07
C PRO A 3 -20.43 20.50 58.92
N ILE A 4 -21.71 20.16 58.82
CA ILE A 4 -22.27 19.33 57.75
C ILE A 4 -22.23 20.15 56.43
N PRO A 5 -21.81 19.58 55.29
CA PRO A 5 -21.85 20.29 54.00
C PRO A 5 -23.29 20.53 53.57
N ALA A 6 -23.59 21.75 53.08
CA ALA A 6 -24.90 22.12 52.58
C ALA A 6 -25.32 21.24 51.37
N PRO A 7 -26.62 20.91 51.23
CA PRO A 7 -27.10 20.13 50.10
C PRO A 7 -27.04 20.98 48.81
N LEU A 8 -26.49 20.38 47.75
CA LEU A 8 -26.40 20.99 46.42
C LEU A 8 -27.79 21.15 45.78
N PRO A 9 -28.03 22.21 44.98
CA PRO A 9 -29.34 22.50 44.38
C PRO A 9 -29.72 21.49 43.28
N PRO A 10 -31.03 21.22 43.05
CA PRO A 10 -31.49 20.10 42.22
C PRO A 10 -31.37 20.28 40.70
N ASP A 11 -30.96 21.44 40.17
CA ASP A 11 -31.25 21.80 38.77
C ASP A 11 -30.02 21.94 37.88
N ILE A 12 -28.91 21.27 38.20
CA ILE A 12 -27.80 21.13 37.24
C ILE A 12 -28.20 19.99 36.29
N PRO A 13 -28.36 20.22 34.98
CA PRO A 13 -28.50 19.11 34.04
C PRO A 13 -27.22 18.30 34.16
N SER A 14 -27.34 17.10 34.73
CA SER A 14 -26.26 16.15 34.88
C SER A 14 -25.69 15.85 33.50
N PHE A 15 -24.66 16.58 33.11
CA PHE A 15 -23.76 16.20 32.04
C PHE A 15 -23.00 14.98 32.56
N ASN A 16 -23.65 13.82 32.52
CA ASN A 16 -23.08 12.52 32.81
C ASN A 16 -22.07 12.20 31.70
N LEU A 17 -20.93 12.90 31.71
CA LEU A 17 -19.84 12.73 30.74
C LEU A 17 -18.75 11.79 31.27
N ILE A 18 -18.98 11.12 32.41
CA ILE A 18 -17.94 10.35 33.13
C ILE A 18 -18.36 8.89 33.39
N GLY A 19 -19.60 8.49 33.10
CA GLY A 19 -20.14 7.19 33.52
C GLY A 19 -20.36 6.15 32.42
N ASP A 20 -20.69 6.57 31.20
CA ASP A 20 -20.83 5.63 30.09
C ASP A 20 -19.48 5.52 29.40
N SER A 21 -18.81 4.40 29.66
CA SER A 21 -17.86 3.76 28.76
C SER A 21 -17.96 4.33 27.34
N LEU A 22 -17.04 5.24 27.01
CA LEU A 22 -16.67 5.59 25.63
C LEU A 22 -15.95 4.39 24.97
N SER A 23 -16.42 3.16 25.21
CA SER A 23 -16.23 2.07 24.28
C SER A 23 -17.05 2.45 23.06
N PHE A 24 -16.43 3.24 22.19
CA PHE A 24 -16.70 3.25 20.78
C PHE A 24 -16.43 1.81 20.31
N ASP A 25 -17.35 0.91 20.64
CA ASP A 25 -17.27 -0.50 20.33
C ASP A 25 -17.25 -0.56 18.82
N PHE A 26 -16.07 -0.76 18.25
CA PHE A 26 -15.87 -0.79 16.82
C PHE A 26 -16.63 -1.99 16.31
N LYS A 27 -17.89 -1.78 15.92
CA LYS A 27 -18.81 -2.88 15.66
C LYS A 27 -18.36 -3.59 14.40
N ASP A 28 -18.70 -4.88 14.30
CA ASP A 28 -18.49 -5.67 13.08
C ASP A 28 -19.01 -4.96 11.82
N THR A 29 -20.04 -4.11 11.97
CA THR A 29 -20.57 -3.27 10.88
C THR A 29 -19.56 -2.24 10.39
N ASP A 30 -18.86 -1.53 11.27
CA ASP A 30 -17.84 -0.54 10.90
C ASP A 30 -16.59 -1.23 10.32
N MET A 31 -16.23 -2.40 10.87
CA MET A 31 -15.14 -3.23 10.31
C MET A 31 -15.47 -3.72 8.90
N LYS A 32 -16.71 -4.15 8.66
CA LYS A 32 -17.18 -4.57 7.33
C LYS A 32 -17.19 -3.40 6.35
N ARG A 33 -17.68 -2.23 6.77
CA ARG A 33 -17.65 -1.00 5.96
C ARG A 33 -16.22 -0.65 5.56
N LEU A 34 -15.30 -0.59 6.53
CA LEU A 34 -13.89 -0.28 6.27
C LEU A 34 -13.25 -1.29 5.32
N SER A 35 -13.52 -2.59 5.54
CA SER A 35 -13.01 -3.64 4.65
C SER A 35 -13.53 -3.49 3.22
N MET A 36 -14.80 -3.10 3.05
CA MET A 36 -15.37 -2.82 1.73
C MET A 36 -14.75 -1.57 1.09
N GLU A 37 -14.47 -0.53 1.86
CA GLU A 37 -13.78 0.69 1.37
C GLU A 37 -12.37 0.36 0.89
N ILE A 38 -11.61 -0.45 1.64
CA ILE A 38 -10.28 -0.92 1.26
C ILE A 38 -10.34 -1.77 -0.02
N GLU A 39 -11.27 -2.72 -0.11
CA GLU A 39 -11.36 -3.56 -1.32
C GLU A 39 -11.81 -2.74 -2.53
N LYS A 40 -12.72 -1.77 -2.35
CA LYS A 40 -13.11 -0.84 -3.41
C LYS A 40 -11.92 -0.02 -3.91
N GLU A 41 -11.14 0.57 -3.01
CA GLU A 41 -9.94 1.33 -3.37
C GLU A 41 -8.91 0.44 -4.09
N LYS A 42 -8.71 -0.79 -3.61
CA LYS A 42 -7.82 -1.76 -4.23
C LYS A 42 -8.26 -2.12 -5.66
N VAL A 43 -9.55 -2.38 -5.88
CA VAL A 43 -10.09 -2.67 -7.22
C VAL A 43 -9.89 -1.47 -8.15
N GLU A 44 -10.22 -0.26 -7.69
CA GLU A 44 -10.03 0.96 -8.47
C GLU A 44 -8.55 1.20 -8.82
N TYR A 45 -7.64 0.99 -7.87
CA TYR A 45 -6.21 1.05 -8.11
C TYR A 45 -5.75 0.02 -9.14
N MET A 46 -6.21 -1.24 -9.02
CA MET A 46 -5.85 -2.30 -9.96
C MET A 46 -6.35 -2.01 -11.38
N GLU A 47 -7.57 -1.49 -11.51
CA GLU A 47 -8.14 -1.11 -12.80
C GLU A 47 -7.38 0.04 -13.45
N LYS A 48 -7.08 1.12 -12.69
CA LYS A 48 -6.24 2.23 -13.17
C LYS A 48 -4.84 1.74 -13.55
N SER A 49 -4.22 0.90 -12.73
CA SER A 49 -2.89 0.35 -13.00
C SER A 49 -2.89 -0.54 -14.25
N LYS A 50 -3.95 -1.33 -14.46
CA LYS A 50 -4.11 -2.16 -15.66
C LYS A 50 -4.26 -1.29 -16.90
N HIS A 51 -5.14 -0.30 -16.86
CA HIS A 51 -5.37 0.60 -17.99
C HIS A 51 -4.10 1.37 -18.36
N LEU A 52 -3.35 1.87 -17.38
CA LEU A 52 -2.07 2.52 -17.62
C LEU A 52 -1.05 1.57 -18.27
N GLN A 53 -0.97 0.33 -17.80
CA GLN A 53 -0.07 -0.67 -18.40
C GLN A 53 -0.45 -0.98 -19.85
N GLU A 54 -1.74 -1.02 -20.17
CA GLU A 54 -2.24 -1.20 -21.53
C GLU A 54 -1.84 -0.02 -22.43
N GLN A 55 -2.06 1.22 -22.00
CA GLN A 55 -1.65 2.42 -22.74
C GLN A 55 -0.13 2.45 -22.99
N LEU A 56 0.68 2.06 -21.99
CA LEU A 56 2.13 1.99 -22.15
C LEU A 56 2.56 0.90 -23.14
N ASN A 57 1.89 -0.25 -23.14
CA ASN A 57 2.18 -1.34 -24.07
C ASN A 57 1.76 -0.99 -25.51
N GLU A 58 0.61 -0.33 -25.66
CA GLU A 58 0.14 0.19 -26.94
C GLU A 58 1.13 1.21 -27.49
N LEU A 59 1.47 2.25 -26.72
CA LEU A 59 2.45 3.26 -27.11
C LEU A 59 3.80 2.63 -27.46
N LYS A 60 4.29 1.67 -26.64
CA LYS A 60 5.53 0.94 -26.93
C LYS A 60 5.47 0.26 -28.30
N THR A 61 4.34 -0.38 -28.62
CA THR A 61 4.15 -1.06 -29.91
C THR A 61 4.10 -0.07 -31.07
N GLU A 62 3.39 1.05 -30.91
CA GLU A 62 3.28 2.10 -31.93
C GLU A 62 4.65 2.71 -32.28
N ILE A 63 5.47 3.02 -31.27
CA ILE A 63 6.79 3.64 -31.49
C ILE A 63 7.86 2.63 -31.93
N GLU A 64 7.66 1.32 -31.69
CA GLU A 64 8.64 0.28 -32.03
C GLU A 64 8.93 0.24 -33.54
N ALA A 65 7.92 0.49 -34.39
CA ALA A 65 8.09 0.56 -35.84
C ALA A 65 9.01 1.71 -36.30
N LEU A 66 9.18 2.73 -35.45
CA LEU A 66 10.01 3.91 -35.70
C LEU A 66 11.37 3.82 -35.00
N LYS A 67 11.63 2.76 -34.21
CA LYS A 67 12.82 2.64 -33.37
C LYS A 67 14.08 2.38 -34.21
N LEU A 68 15.08 3.26 -34.05
CA LEU A 68 16.42 3.07 -34.65
C LEU A 68 17.24 2.10 -33.79
N LYS A 69 17.28 0.82 -34.18
CA LYS A 69 18.01 -0.23 -33.44
C LYS A 69 19.50 0.05 -33.23
N GLU A 70 20.14 0.77 -34.16
CA GLU A 70 21.55 1.17 -34.03
C GLU A 70 21.81 2.18 -32.89
N ARG A 71 20.77 2.85 -32.38
CA ARG A 71 20.85 3.82 -31.27
C ARG A 71 20.41 3.23 -29.94
N GLU A 72 20.10 1.93 -29.89
CA GLU A 72 19.69 1.26 -28.66
C GLU A 72 20.85 1.25 -27.66
N THR A 73 20.57 1.68 -26.42
CA THR A 73 21.60 1.71 -25.37
C THR A 73 21.65 0.39 -24.61
N ALA A 74 22.76 0.14 -23.91
CA ALA A 74 22.87 -1.03 -23.05
C ALA A 74 21.76 -1.09 -21.97
N LEU A 75 21.31 0.07 -21.48
CA LEU A 75 20.22 0.14 -20.49
C LEU A 75 18.86 -0.20 -21.10
N ASP A 76 18.61 0.18 -22.37
CA ASP A 76 17.37 -0.18 -23.07
C ASP A 76 17.27 -1.71 -23.26
N ILE A 77 18.39 -2.35 -23.62
CA ILE A 77 18.47 -3.80 -23.76
C ILE A 77 18.19 -4.49 -22.41
N LEU A 78 18.89 -4.09 -21.34
CA LEU A 78 18.68 -4.64 -20.00
C LEU A 78 17.25 -4.44 -19.50
N HIS A 79 16.64 -3.29 -19.80
CA HIS A 79 15.25 -3.01 -19.44
C HIS A 79 14.28 -3.92 -20.18
N ASN A 80 14.49 -4.15 -21.49
CA ASN A 80 13.68 -5.07 -22.28
C ASN A 80 13.82 -6.51 -21.78
N GLU A 81 15.05 -6.99 -21.52
CA GLU A 81 15.27 -8.33 -20.94
C GLU A 81 14.58 -8.50 -19.58
N ASN A 82 14.64 -7.48 -18.71
CA ASN A 82 13.96 -7.50 -17.42
C ASN A 82 12.43 -7.51 -17.56
N SER A 83 11.89 -6.90 -18.62
CA SER A 83 10.47 -6.94 -18.94
C SER A 83 10.05 -8.33 -19.44
N ASP A 84 10.87 -8.98 -20.27
CA ASP A 84 10.57 -10.28 -20.90
C ASP A 84 10.71 -11.47 -19.93
N ARG A 85 11.63 -11.40 -18.95
CA ARG A 85 11.87 -12.46 -17.94
C ARG A 85 10.75 -12.64 -16.91
N GLY A 86 9.65 -11.92 -17.06
CA GLY A 86 8.47 -12.01 -16.21
C GLY A 86 7.82 -10.63 -16.13
N GLY A 87 6.78 -10.45 -16.95
CA GLY A 87 6.14 -9.19 -17.36
C GLY A 87 5.54 -8.27 -16.29
N THR A 88 5.99 -8.35 -15.03
CA THR A 88 5.64 -7.46 -13.93
C THR A 88 6.78 -7.36 -12.90
N SER A 89 8.04 -7.34 -13.35
CA SER A 89 9.22 -7.06 -12.51
C SER A 89 9.22 -5.59 -12.06
N SER A 90 8.17 -5.18 -11.33
CA SER A 90 8.17 -3.94 -10.57
C SER A 90 9.38 -3.95 -9.65
N LYS A 91 10.01 -2.79 -9.50
CA LYS A 91 11.14 -2.56 -8.58
C LYS A 91 10.91 -3.23 -7.21
N HIS A 92 9.68 -3.15 -6.68
CA HIS A 92 9.32 -3.75 -5.40
C HIS A 92 9.31 -5.29 -5.43
N ASN A 93 8.88 -5.91 -6.52
CA ASN A 93 8.91 -7.37 -6.68
C ASN A 93 10.35 -7.88 -6.70
N THR A 94 11.25 -7.19 -7.40
CA THR A 94 12.68 -7.53 -7.43
C THR A 94 13.33 -7.37 -6.06
N ILE A 95 13.05 -6.27 -5.35
CA ILE A 95 13.55 -6.08 -3.98
C ILE A 95 13.04 -7.18 -3.04
N LYS A 96 11.75 -7.54 -3.12
CA LYS A 96 11.19 -8.64 -2.34
C LYS A 96 11.94 -9.95 -2.60
N LYS A 97 12.18 -10.31 -3.87
CA LYS A 97 12.93 -11.52 -4.23
C LYS A 97 14.34 -11.53 -3.64
N LEU A 98 15.06 -10.41 -3.70
CA LEU A 98 16.43 -10.30 -3.18
C LEU A 98 16.48 -10.30 -1.65
N THR A 99 15.46 -9.75 -0.98
CA THR A 99 15.40 -9.66 0.48
C THR A 99 15.00 -10.96 1.16
N LEU A 100 14.44 -11.94 0.43
CA LEU A 100 14.17 -13.29 0.94
C LEU A 100 15.45 -14.05 1.32
N GLN A 101 16.60 -13.68 0.77
CA GLN A 101 17.87 -14.32 1.09
C GLN A 101 18.38 -13.88 2.47
N SER A 102 18.88 -14.86 3.24
CA SER A 102 19.52 -14.59 4.53
C SER A 102 20.68 -13.60 4.37
N ALA A 103 20.95 -12.80 5.39
CA ALA A 103 22.08 -11.87 5.37
C ALA A 103 23.41 -12.60 5.16
N LYS A 104 23.59 -13.76 5.80
CA LYS A 104 24.79 -14.61 5.64
C LYS A 104 24.99 -15.06 4.21
N SER A 105 23.91 -15.52 3.54
CA SER A 105 23.96 -15.94 2.14
C SER A 105 24.28 -14.77 1.21
N ARG A 106 23.71 -13.59 1.45
CA ARG A 106 23.99 -12.39 0.65
C ARG A 106 25.44 -11.91 0.79
N VAL A 107 26.00 -11.95 2.00
CA VAL A 107 27.41 -11.61 2.23
C VAL A 107 28.32 -12.63 1.55
N ALA A 108 28.07 -13.94 1.73
CA ALA A 108 28.87 -14.98 1.08
C ALA A 108 28.86 -14.86 -0.46
N PHE A 109 27.68 -14.61 -1.05
CA PHE A 109 27.57 -14.36 -2.49
C PHE A 109 28.35 -13.12 -2.93
N PHE A 110 28.30 -12.03 -2.16
CA PHE A 110 29.00 -10.79 -2.50
C PHE A 110 30.53 -10.95 -2.48
N GLU A 111 31.09 -11.75 -1.57
CA GLU A 111 32.53 -12.03 -1.52
C GLU A 111 33.02 -12.94 -2.68
N GLU A 112 32.11 -13.58 -3.41
CA GLU A 112 32.41 -14.46 -4.56
C GLU A 112 32.17 -13.79 -5.93
N LEU A 113 31.56 -12.59 -5.96
CA LEU A 113 31.30 -11.81 -7.19
C LEU A 113 32.58 -11.28 -7.83
#